data_AF-A0A1V9V9K0-F1
#
_entry.id   AF-A0A1V9V9K0-F1
#
_cell.length_a   1.000
_cell.length_b   1.000
_cell.length_c   1.000
_cell.angle_alpha   90.00
_cell.angle_beta   90.00
_cell.angle_gamma   90.00
#
_symmetry.space_group_name_H-M   'P 1'
#
loop_
_entity.id
_entity.type
_entity.pdbx_description
1 polymer ?
#
loop_
_entity_poly.entity_id
_entity_poly.type
_entity_poly.pdbx_seq_one_letter_code
_entity_poly.pdbx_strand_id
1 'polypeptide(L)'
;GFYAKVLKEGQISQNDDVVLEQRTNPNLTIEKLNQIIVEPKIDINLTKEALACEDLGHQFKNSLTKRYELGDEDNQFSFYHT
;
A
#
# COMPACT_ATOMS: atom_id res chain seq x y z
N GLY A 1 -8.57 -4.21 6.09
CA GLY A 1 -9.09 -4.66 4.79
C GLY A 1 -8.17 -4.19 3.69
N PHE A 2 -8.59 -4.29 2.43
CA PHE A 2 -7.86 -3.76 1.28
C PHE A 2 -8.85 -3.29 0.22
N TYR A 3 -8.36 -2.48 -0.73
CA TYR A 3 -9.10 -2.06 -1.91
C TYR A 3 -8.55 -2.77 -3.13
N ALA A 4 -9.41 -3.05 -4.10
CA ALA A 4 -9.02 -3.60 -5.40
C ALA A 4 -9.33 -2.59 -6.50
N LYS A 5 -8.48 -2.54 -7.52
CA LYS A 5 -8.73 -1.81 -8.76
C LYS A 5 -9.48 -2.74 -9.72
N VAL A 6 -10.58 -2.27 -10.28
CA VAL A 6 -11.27 -2.99 -11.38
C VAL A 6 -10.37 -2.93 -12.61
N LEU A 7 -9.84 -4.08 -13.04
CA LEU A 7 -9.03 -4.20 -14.26
C LEU A 7 -9.90 -4.40 -15.50
N LYS A 8 -11.04 -5.08 -15.32
CA LYS A 8 -12.01 -5.37 -16.36
C LYS A 8 -13.41 -5.27 -15.75
N GLU A 9 -14.26 -4.44 -16.34
CA GLU A 9 -15.65 -4.33 -15.93
C GLU A 9 -16.43 -5.62 -16.23
N GLY A 10 -17.47 -5.87 -15.44
CA GLY A 10 -18.28 -7.07 -15.55
C GLY A 10 -19.43 -7.09 -14.54
N GLN A 11 -20.12 -8.22 -14.47
CA GLN A 11 -21.18 -8.48 -13.49
C GLN A 11 -20.69 -9.51 -12.47
N ILE A 12 -21.02 -9.27 -11.20
CA ILE A 12 -20.76 -10.17 -10.09
C ILE A 12 -22.04 -10.28 -9.26
N SER A 13 -22.21 -11.41 -8.57
CA SER A 13 -23.36 -11.73 -7.73
C SER A 13 -22.94 -12.07 -6.31
N GLN A 14 -23.90 -11.96 -5.38
CA GLN A 14 -23.69 -12.49 -4.03
C GLN A 14 -23.47 -14.01 -4.11
N ASN A 15 -22.48 -14.51 -3.36
CA ASN A 15 -22.02 -15.89 -3.34
C ASN A 15 -21.17 -16.35 -4.54
N ASP A 16 -20.74 -15.42 -5.41
CA ASP A 16 -19.65 -15.73 -6.34
C ASP A 16 -18.34 -15.99 -5.59
N ASP A 17 -17.52 -16.88 -6.13
CA ASP A 17 -16.21 -17.19 -5.58
C ASP A 17 -15.16 -16.13 -5.96
N VAL A 18 -14.23 -15.89 -5.05
CA VAL A 18 -13.02 -15.08 -5.32
C VAL A 18 -11.85 -16.03 -5.53
N VAL A 19 -11.40 -16.15 -6.77
CA VAL A 19 -10.29 -17.03 -7.16
C VAL A 19 -9.03 -16.22 -7.42
N LEU A 20 -7.90 -16.62 -6.83
CA LEU A 20 -6.61 -16.01 -7.09
C LEU A 20 -6.06 -16.54 -8.42
N GLU A 21 -6.07 -15.72 -9.46
CA GLU A 21 -5.51 -16.09 -10.76
C GLU A 21 -3.99 -15.93 -10.82
N GLN A 22 -3.44 -14.86 -10.22
CA GLN A 22 -2.02 -14.54 -10.29
C GLN A 22 -1.51 -13.87 -9.01
N ARG A 23 -0.25 -14.13 -8.65
CA ARG A 23 0.50 -13.44 -7.59
C ARG A 23 1.82 -12.90 -8.15
N THR A 24 1.81 -11.64 -8.58
CA THR A 24 2.98 -10.97 -9.19
C THR A 24 3.97 -10.47 -8.14
N ASN A 25 3.49 -9.95 -7.01
CA ASN A 25 4.30 -9.32 -5.96
C ASN A 25 4.23 -10.14 -4.65
N PRO A 26 4.89 -11.31 -4.55
CA PRO A 26 4.69 -12.24 -3.43
C PRO A 26 5.14 -11.68 -2.07
N ASN A 27 6.10 -10.76 -2.05
CA ASN A 27 6.63 -10.16 -0.83
C ASN A 27 5.77 -9.01 -0.28
N LEU A 28 5.02 -8.33 -1.16
CA LEU A 28 4.17 -7.19 -0.82
C LEU A 28 2.80 -7.65 -0.29
N THR A 29 2.79 -8.21 0.91
CA THR A 29 1.55 -8.59 1.60
C THR A 29 0.87 -7.38 2.23
N ILE A 30 -0.46 -7.42 2.41
CA ILE A 30 -1.22 -6.34 3.06
C ILE A 30 -0.69 -6.04 4.47
N GLU A 31 -0.34 -7.06 5.24
CA GLU A 31 0.24 -6.90 6.57
C GLU A 31 1.55 -6.11 6.54
N LYS A 32 2.49 -6.52 5.68
CA LYS A 32 3.78 -5.86 5.56
C LYS A 32 3.64 -4.43 5.03
N LEU A 33 2.75 -4.19 4.07
CA LEU A 33 2.43 -2.85 3.55
C LEU A 33 1.88 -1.93 4.66
N ASN A 34 1.03 -2.47 5.55
CA ASN A 34 0.51 -1.72 6.70
C ASN A 34 1.59 -1.40 7.75
N GLN A 35 2.66 -2.19 7.84
CA GLN A 35 3.78 -1.89 8.73
C GLN A 35 4.62 -0.74 8.16
N ILE A 36 5.07 -0.87 6.91
CA ILE A 36 5.97 0.13 6.30
C ILE A 36 5.28 1.46 6.03
N ILE A 37 3.95 1.50 5.88
CA ILE A 37 3.26 2.79 5.71
C ILE A 37 3.33 3.61 6.99
N VAL A 38 3.45 2.99 8.17
CA VAL A 38 3.59 3.69 9.46
C VAL A 38 5.05 4.02 9.72
N GLU A 39 5.94 3.03 9.58
CA GLU A 39 7.39 3.18 9.78
C GLU A 39 8.14 2.61 8.57
N PRO A 40 8.43 3.42 7.54
CA PRO A 40 9.07 2.94 6.31
C PRO A 40 10.49 2.42 6.49
N LYS A 41 11.19 2.84 7.56
CA LYS A 41 12.59 2.44 7.82
C LYS A 41 12.69 1.09 8.53
N ILE A 42 11.57 0.50 9.00
CA ILE A 42 11.58 -0.84 9.62
C ILE A 42 12.07 -1.92 8.64
N ASP A 43 11.78 -1.75 7.35
CA ASP A 43 12.27 -2.60 6.26
C ASP A 43 12.46 -1.76 4.98
N ILE A 44 13.66 -1.21 4.84
CA ILE A 44 14.02 -0.33 3.72
C ILE A 44 13.91 -1.04 2.36
N ASN A 45 14.20 -2.34 2.31
CA ASN A 45 14.19 -3.08 1.05
C ASN A 45 12.75 -3.29 0.58
N LEU A 46 11.86 -3.71 1.49
CA LEU A 46 10.44 -3.83 1.21
C LEU A 46 9.82 -2.48 0.85
N THR A 47 10.22 -1.41 1.54
CA THR A 47 9.76 -0.04 1.22
C THR A 47 10.13 0.36 -0.20
N LYS A 48 11.38 0.11 -0.63
CA LYS A 48 11.81 0.39 -2.00
C LYS A 48 11.05 -0.47 -3.02
N GLU A 49 10.81 -1.75 -2.72
CA GLU A 49 10.00 -2.64 -3.55
C GLU A 49 8.57 -2.09 -3.71
N ALA A 50 7.94 -1.67 -2.60
CA ALA A 50 6.61 -1.06 -2.62
C ALA A 50 6.59 0.26 -3.42
N LEU A 51 7.58 1.12 -3.27
CA LEU A 51 7.69 2.37 -4.03
C LEU A 51 7.86 2.14 -5.54
N ALA A 52 8.54 1.05 -5.92
CA ALA A 52 8.70 0.65 -7.32
C ALA A 52 7.46 -0.07 -7.90
N CYS A 53 6.55 -0.58 -7.07
CA CYS A 53 5.39 -1.34 -7.53
C CYS A 53 4.35 -0.45 -8.25
N GLU A 54 4.01 -0.79 -9.50
CA GLU A 54 3.04 -0.05 -10.32
C GLU A 54 1.58 -0.37 -9.95
N ASP A 55 1.33 -1.54 -9.36
CA ASP A 55 -0.02 -2.00 -8.99
C ASP A 55 -0.56 -1.31 -7.73
N LEU A 56 0.31 -0.72 -6.91
CA LEU A 56 -0.10 -0.03 -5.69
C LEU A 56 -0.81 1.28 -6.01
N GLY A 57 -1.93 1.51 -5.31
CA GLY A 57 -2.73 2.71 -5.47
C GLY A 57 -1.93 3.99 -5.25
N HIS A 58 -2.16 4.98 -6.12
CA HIS A 58 -1.41 6.25 -6.12
C HIS A 58 -1.35 6.93 -4.75
N GLN A 59 -2.47 6.96 -4.01
CA GLN A 59 -2.53 7.59 -2.69
C GLN A 59 -1.64 6.88 -1.67
N PHE A 60 -1.61 5.55 -1.66
CA PHE A 60 -0.72 4.79 -0.79
C PHE A 60 0.74 5.09 -1.11
N LYS A 61 1.11 5.05 -2.40
CA LYS A 61 2.48 5.36 -2.83
C LYS A 61 2.90 6.77 -2.42
N ASN A 62 2.05 7.78 -2.64
CA ASN A 62 2.34 9.16 -2.24
C ASN A 62 2.59 9.29 -0.73
N SER A 63 1.75 8.66 0.10
CA SER A 63 1.94 8.67 1.55
C SER A 63 3.23 7.96 1.96
N LEU A 64 3.52 6.80 1.36
CA LEU A 64 4.74 6.05 1.66
C LEU A 64 5.99 6.84 1.24
N THR A 65 6.00 7.46 0.06
CA THR A 65 7.10 8.30 -0.42
C THR A 65 7.37 9.43 0.55
N LYS A 66 6.33 10.19 0.93
CA LYS A 66 6.48 11.31 1.86
C LYS A 66 7.08 10.87 3.19
N ARG A 67 6.58 9.78 3.78
CA ARG A 67 7.11 9.26 5.05
C ARG A 67 8.52 8.72 4.92
N TYR A 68 8.84 8.07 3.80
CA TYR A 68 10.17 7.54 3.54
C TYR A 68 11.21 8.65 3.37
N GLU A 69 10.85 9.75 2.69
CA GLU A 69 11.71 10.91 2.47
C GLU A 69 11.86 11.79 3.73
N LEU A 70 10.77 12.03 4.45
CA LEU A 70 10.77 12.90 5.65
C LEU A 70 11.26 12.18 6.91
N GLY A 71 11.05 10.86 7.02
CA GLY A 71 11.37 10.11 8.23
C GLY A 71 10.72 10.72 9.47
N ASP A 72 11.53 10.97 10.51
CA ASP A 72 11.10 11.54 11.79
C ASP A 72 10.71 13.02 11.71
N GLU A 73 10.96 13.69 10.58
CA GLU A 73 10.54 15.08 10.34
C GLU A 73 9.10 15.18 9.79
N ASP A 74 8.39 14.06 9.64
CA ASP A 74 6.97 14.06 9.25
C ASP A 74 6.07 14.57 10.38
N ASN A 75 6.01 15.90 10.50
CA ASN A 75 5.18 16.61 11.46
C ASN A 75 3.71 16.68 11.06
N GLN A 76 3.24 15.96 10.04
CA GLN A 76 1.86 16.06 9.55
C GLN A 76 0.82 15.85 10.66
N PHE A 77 1.07 14.95 11.62
CA PHE A 77 0.17 14.73 12.76
C PHE A 77 0.24 15.83 13.84
N SER A 78 1.33 16.58 13.90
CA SER A 78 1.53 17.66 14.87
C SER A 78 0.62 18.86 14.61
N PHE A 79 0.13 19.02 13.38
CA PHE A 79 -0.69 20.18 12.97
C PHE A 79 -2.21 19.96 13.06
N TYR A 80 -2.70 18.73 13.27
CA TYR A 80 -4.15 18.44 13.31
C TYR A 80 -4.77 18.56 14.72
N HIS A 81 -3.98 18.86 15.74
CA HIS A 81 -4.45 18.96 17.14
C HIS A 81 -4.22 20.33 17.81
N THR A 82 -3.96 21.39 17.03
CA THR A 82 -4.06 22.79 17.49
C THR A 82 -5.39 23.40 17.07
#